data_AF-A0A2K8KUE6-F1
#
_entry.id   AF-A0A2K8KUE6-F1
#
_cell.length_a   1.000
_cell.length_b   1.000
_cell.length_c   1.000
_cell.angle_alpha   90.00
_cell.angle_beta   90.00
_cell.angle_gamma   90.00
#
_symmetry.space_group_name_H-M   'P 1'
#
loop_
_entity.id
_entity.type
_entity.pdbx_description
1 polymer ?
#
loop_
_entity_poly.entity_id
_entity_poly.type
_entity_poly.pdbx_seq_one_letter_code
_entity_poly.pdbx_strand_id
1 'polypeptide(L)'
;MVPLNRLLIQPTVQLSWIEQHRRIEFVLDAALQALFSRLWLLYQADSADTVPAFLTSASAQSFNLIDDDRLFALLVGADFIQQKHPQFRVELGQANLVWAI
;
A
#
# COMPACT_ATOMS: atom_id res chain seq x y z
N MET A 1 6.05 12.47 11.67
CA MET A 1 6.47 11.06 11.61
C MET A 1 5.46 10.24 12.37
N VAL A 2 4.67 9.41 11.70
CA VAL A 2 3.62 8.60 12.34
C VAL A 2 4.18 7.17 12.50
N PRO A 3 4.24 6.61 13.72
CA PRO A 3 4.74 5.26 13.94
C PRO A 3 3.90 4.21 13.20
N LEU A 4 4.56 3.22 12.59
CA LEU A 4 3.93 2.19 11.74
C LEU A 4 2.75 1.49 12.44
N ASN A 5 2.89 1.17 13.73
CA ASN A 5 1.87 0.51 14.54
C ASN A 5 0.61 1.37 14.82
N ARG A 6 0.65 2.69 14.54
CA ARG A 6 -0.52 3.57 14.63
C ARG A 6 -1.20 3.82 13.28
N LEU A 7 -0.61 3.34 12.18
CA LEU A 7 -1.12 3.48 10.81
C LEU A 7 -1.74 2.20 10.25
N LEU A 8 -1.55 1.05 10.93
CA LEU A 8 -1.86 -0.27 10.38
C LEU A 8 -3.35 -0.59 10.18
N ILE A 9 -4.30 0.22 10.68
CA ILE A 9 -5.73 -0.17 10.59
C ILE A 9 -6.69 1.01 10.33
N GLN A 10 -6.28 2.09 9.66
CA GLN A 10 -7.25 3.14 9.27
C GLN A 10 -6.91 3.76 7.92
N PRO A 11 -7.32 3.13 6.79
CA PRO A 11 -7.21 3.73 5.44
C PRO A 11 -7.81 5.14 5.36
N THR A 12 -8.81 5.43 6.19
CA THR A 12 -9.43 6.75 6.33
C THR A 12 -8.49 7.80 6.91
N VAL A 13 -7.64 7.46 7.89
CA VAL A 13 -6.63 8.39 8.44
C VAL A 13 -5.55 8.68 7.41
N GLN A 14 -5.12 7.65 6.68
CA GLN A 14 -4.18 7.80 5.57
C GLN A 14 -4.78 8.72 4.50
N LEU A 15 -6.03 8.49 4.09
CA LEU A 15 -6.72 9.36 3.14
C LEU A 15 -6.80 10.82 3.64
N SER A 16 -7.24 11.06 4.88
CA SER A 16 -7.33 12.42 5.42
C SER A 16 -5.97 13.12 5.47
N TRP A 17 -4.89 12.39 5.78
CA TRP A 17 -3.55 12.96 5.81
C TRP A 17 -3.05 13.31 4.40
N ILE A 18 -3.17 12.41 3.42
CA ILE A 18 -2.69 12.66 2.06
C ILE A 18 -3.49 13.76 1.36
N GLU A 19 -4.77 13.92 1.69
CA GLU A 19 -5.58 15.04 1.19
C GLU A 19 -5.10 16.40 1.72
N GLN A 20 -4.68 16.47 2.99
CA GLN A 20 -4.19 17.70 3.61
C GLN A 20 -2.75 18.03 3.21
N HIS A 21 -1.89 17.03 3.13
CA HIS A 21 -0.44 17.21 2.99
C HIS A 21 0.12 16.82 1.62
N ARG A 22 -0.72 16.28 0.73
CA ARG A 22 -0.37 15.75 -0.61
C ARG A 22 0.57 14.56 -0.62
N ARG A 23 1.11 14.16 0.54
CA ARG A 23 2.05 13.06 0.67
C ARG A 23 2.01 12.40 2.05
N ILE A 24 2.35 11.12 2.11
CA ILE A 24 2.61 10.33 3.32
C ILE A 24 3.92 9.59 3.14
N GLU A 25 4.74 9.57 4.19
CA GLU A 25 6.00 8.84 4.23
C GLU A 25 5.92 7.74 5.30
N PHE A 26 6.16 6.50 4.89
CA PHE A 26 6.25 5.35 5.77
C PHE A 26 7.71 4.96 5.93
N VAL A 27 8.17 4.94 7.18
CA VAL A 27 9.49 4.42 7.55
C VAL A 27 9.35 2.91 7.69
N LEU A 28 9.82 2.18 6.69
CA LEU A 28 9.79 0.71 6.60
C LEU A 28 11.22 0.18 6.51
N ASP A 29 11.44 -1.06 6.91
CA ASP A 29 12.69 -1.73 6.55
C ASP A 29 12.74 -2.00 5.02
N ALA A 30 13.95 -2.10 4.49
CA ALA A 30 14.17 -2.25 3.05
C ALA A 30 13.54 -3.52 2.47
N ALA A 31 13.43 -4.59 3.26
CA ALA A 31 12.85 -5.85 2.81
C ALA A 31 11.33 -5.71 2.62
N LEU A 32 10.63 -5.10 3.58
CA LEU A 32 9.20 -4.83 3.49
C LEU A 32 8.89 -3.83 2.37
N GLN A 33 9.72 -2.79 2.19
CA GLN A 33 9.57 -1.85 1.09
C GLN A 33 9.68 -2.55 -0.28
N ALA A 34 10.68 -3.42 -0.44
CA ALA A 34 10.87 -4.19 -1.68
C ALA A 34 9.70 -5.15 -1.94
N LEU A 35 9.23 -5.86 -0.91
CA LEU A 35 8.07 -6.74 -1.00
C LEU A 35 6.81 -5.99 -1.41
N PHE A 36 6.52 -4.86 -0.76
CA PHE A 36 5.37 -4.03 -1.10
C PHE A 36 5.46 -3.45 -2.51
N SER A 37 6.63 -2.97 -2.93
CA SER A 37 6.83 -2.44 -4.29
C SER A 37 6.48 -3.48 -5.35
N ARG A 38 6.96 -4.71 -5.16
CA ARG A 38 6.69 -5.82 -6.07
C ARG A 38 5.21 -6.20 -6.05
N LEU A 39 4.61 -6.29 -4.86
CA LEU A 39 3.19 -6.58 -4.69
C LEU A 39 2.31 -5.54 -5.39
N TRP A 40 2.59 -4.26 -5.18
CA TRP A 40 1.81 -3.16 -5.74
C TRP A 40 1.84 -3.14 -7.27
N LEU A 41 3.01 -3.37 -7.87
CA LEU A 41 3.14 -3.50 -9.31
C LEU A 41 2.36 -4.71 -9.85
N LEU A 42 2.40 -5.84 -9.14
CA LEU A 42 1.63 -7.02 -9.51
C LEU A 42 0.13 -6.79 -9.40
N TYR A 43 -0.35 -6.11 -8.35
CA TYR A 43 -1.74 -5.73 -8.20
C TYR A 43 -2.22 -4.82 -9.34
N GLN A 44 -1.45 -3.77 -9.67
CA GLN A 44 -1.76 -2.83 -10.75
C GLN A 44 -1.75 -3.46 -12.15
N ALA A 45 -1.00 -4.55 -12.34
CA ALA A 45 -0.93 -5.28 -13.60
C ALA A 45 -1.95 -6.43 -13.68
N ASP A 46 -2.57 -6.81 -12.56
CA ASP A 46 -3.61 -7.83 -12.51
C ASP A 46 -4.93 -7.26 -13.07
N SER A 47 -5.75 -8.12 -13.66
CA SER A 47 -7.09 -7.73 -14.15
C SER A 47 -8.13 -7.63 -13.02
N ALA A 48 -7.75 -7.93 -11.79
CA ALA A 48 -8.62 -7.85 -10.63
C ALA A 48 -8.89 -6.39 -10.23
N ASP A 49 -10.14 -5.95 -10.33
CA ASP A 49 -10.56 -4.58 -10.01
C ASP A 49 -10.57 -4.24 -8.51
N THR A 50 -10.38 -5.23 -7.62
CA THR A 50 -10.44 -5.03 -6.17
C THR A 50 -9.42 -5.91 -5.43
N VAL A 51 -8.96 -5.45 -4.26
CA VAL A 51 -8.06 -6.24 -3.40
C VAL A 51 -8.63 -7.62 -3.06
N PRO A 52 -9.90 -7.80 -2.62
CA PRO A 52 -10.43 -9.14 -2.36
C PRO A 52 -10.35 -10.08 -3.55
N ALA A 53 -10.63 -9.59 -4.76
CA ALA A 53 -10.49 -10.40 -5.98
C ALA A 53 -9.02 -10.76 -6.24
N PHE A 54 -8.11 -9.80 -6.09
CA PHE A 54 -6.68 -10.02 -6.26
C PHE A 54 -6.13 -11.06 -5.26
N LEU A 55 -6.55 -11.04 -3.99
CA LEU A 55 -6.11 -12.01 -2.98
C LEU A 55 -6.42 -13.47 -3.37
N THR A 56 -7.42 -13.69 -4.22
CA THR A 56 -7.78 -15.02 -4.73
C THR A 56 -7.03 -15.41 -6.01
N SER A 57 -6.30 -14.47 -6.62
CA SER A 57 -5.59 -14.70 -7.88
C SER A 57 -4.28 -15.47 -7.66
N ALA A 58 -3.82 -16.16 -8.72
CA ALA A 58 -2.53 -16.87 -8.69
C ALA A 58 -1.35 -15.91 -8.44
N SER A 59 -1.47 -14.65 -8.87
CA SER A 59 -0.48 -13.59 -8.67
C SER A 59 -0.19 -13.33 -7.19
N ALA A 60 -1.25 -13.32 -6.36
CA ALA A 60 -1.16 -13.02 -4.94
C ALA A 60 -0.61 -14.17 -4.08
N GLN A 61 -0.72 -15.43 -4.54
CA GLN A 61 -0.28 -16.61 -3.78
C GLN A 61 1.20 -16.57 -3.39
N SER A 62 2.04 -15.88 -4.18
CA SER A 62 3.48 -15.77 -3.93
C SER A 62 3.87 -14.87 -2.76
N PHE A 63 2.95 -14.04 -2.24
CA PHE A 63 3.23 -13.07 -1.17
C PHE A 63 2.75 -13.51 0.21
N ASN A 64 2.02 -14.63 0.31
CA ASN A 64 1.46 -15.16 1.55
C ASN A 64 0.81 -14.08 2.46
N LEU A 65 -0.02 -13.23 1.87
CA LEU A 65 -0.58 -12.03 2.54
C LEU A 65 -1.44 -12.34 3.77
N ILE A 66 -1.90 -13.57 3.90
CA ILE A 66 -2.66 -14.05 5.06
C ILE A 66 -1.80 -14.02 6.34
N ASP A 67 -0.49 -14.19 6.21
CA ASP A 67 0.45 -14.22 7.34
C ASP A 67 1.27 -12.92 7.50
N ASP A 68 1.06 -11.91 6.65
CA ASP A 68 1.75 -10.62 6.72
C ASP A 68 0.77 -9.44 6.79
N ASP A 69 0.29 -9.17 8.00
CA ASP A 69 -0.62 -8.05 8.33
C ASP A 69 -0.12 -6.70 7.84
N ARG A 70 1.21 -6.48 7.79
CA ARG A 70 1.79 -5.19 7.39
C ARG A 70 1.66 -5.01 5.88
N LEU A 71 2.02 -6.05 5.13
CA LEU A 71 1.97 -6.04 3.68
C LEU A 71 0.51 -5.94 3.20
N PHE A 72 -0.39 -6.67 3.88
CA PHE A 72 -1.84 -6.57 3.66
C PHE A 72 -2.39 -5.17 3.95
N ALA A 73 -2.04 -4.57 5.09
CA ALA A 73 -2.49 -3.22 5.46
C ALA A 73 -2.02 -2.14 4.48
N LEU A 74 -0.77 -2.24 3.99
CA LEU A 74 -0.25 -1.33 2.97
C LEU A 74 -1.01 -1.47 1.65
N LEU A 75 -1.32 -2.71 1.23
CA LEU A 75 -2.07 -2.96 -0.01
C LEU A 75 -3.49 -2.37 0.07
N VAL A 76 -4.23 -2.67 1.14
CA VAL A 76 -5.60 -2.17 1.32
C VAL A 76 -5.62 -0.65 1.45
N GLY A 77 -4.66 -0.05 2.16
CA GLY A 77 -4.55 1.40 2.27
C GLY A 77 -4.28 2.08 0.93
N ALA A 78 -3.33 1.55 0.15
CA ALA A 78 -2.99 2.08 -1.16
C ALA A 78 -4.15 1.96 -2.16
N ASP A 79 -4.83 0.79 -2.21
CA ASP A 79 -6.02 0.58 -3.03
C ASP A 79 -7.15 1.55 -2.67
N PHE A 80 -7.43 1.71 -1.38
CA PHE A 80 -8.47 2.62 -0.90
C PHE A 80 -8.20 4.07 -1.33
N ILE A 81 -6.95 4.54 -1.27
CA ILE A 81 -6.59 5.89 -1.71
C ILE A 81 -6.66 6.00 -3.24
N GLN A 82 -6.15 5.01 -3.97
CA GLN A 82 -6.20 4.98 -5.45
C GLN A 82 -7.64 5.09 -5.97
N GLN A 83 -8.59 4.40 -5.34
CA GLN A 83 -10.01 4.46 -5.71
C GLN A 83 -10.62 5.86 -5.50
N LYS A 84 -10.08 6.67 -4.58
CA LYS A 84 -10.54 8.05 -4.31
C LYS A 84 -9.77 9.10 -5.11
N HIS A 85 -8.49 8.84 -5.37
CA HIS A 85 -7.57 9.74 -6.05
C HIS A 85 -6.82 8.96 -7.15
N PRO A 86 -7.32 8.94 -8.40
CA PRO A 86 -6.70 8.15 -9.48
C PRO A 86 -5.26 8.55 -9.84
N GLN A 87 -4.87 9.77 -9.47
CA GLN A 87 -3.51 10.31 -9.57
C GLN A 87 -2.55 9.84 -8.45
N PHE A 88 -3.05 8.99 -7.54
CA PHE A 88 -2.25 8.35 -6.51
C PHE A 88 -1.06 7.63 -7.12
N ARG A 89 0.10 7.82 -6.49
CA ARG A 89 1.34 7.16 -6.88
C ARG A 89 2.11 6.71 -5.66
N VAL A 90 2.79 5.58 -5.84
CA VAL A 90 3.71 5.01 -4.87
C VAL A 90 5.13 5.27 -5.37
N GLU A 91 5.90 6.02 -4.58
CA GLU A 91 7.28 6.38 -4.86
C GLU A 91 8.23 5.65 -3.88
N LEU A 92 9.34 5.16 -4.41
CA LEU A 92 10.40 4.53 -3.61
C LEU A 92 11.46 5.57 -3.27
N GLY A 93 11.46 6.03 -2.03
CA GLY A 93 12.58 6.81 -1.47
C GLY A 93 13.71 5.88 -1.03
N GLN A 94 14.93 6.42 -0.90
CA GLN A 94 16.13 5.66 -0.51
C GLN A 94 16.00 4.92 0.83
N ALA A 95 15.07 5.33 1.71
CA ALA A 95 14.79 4.67 2.99
C ALA A 95 13.30 4.62 3.37
N ASN A 96 12.40 5.17 2.54
CA ASN A 96 10.99 5.35 2.88
C ASN A 96 10.11 4.93 1.70
N LEU A 97 8.95 4.35 2.01
CA LEU A 97 7.86 4.23 1.05
C LEU A 97 7.05 5.53 1.08
N VAL A 98 6.88 6.17 -0.07
CA VAL A 98 6.17 7.44 -0.17
C VAL A 98 4.89 7.26 -0.98
N TRP A 99 3.79 7.75 -0.45
CA TRP A 99 2.51 7.82 -1.14
C TRP A 99 2.19 9.28 -1.43
N ALA A 100 1.78 9.59 -2.66
CA ALA A 100 1.46 10.96 -3.08
C ALA A 100 0.22 11.00 -3.99
N ILE A 101 -0.49 12.14 -4.00
CA ILE A 101 -1.58 12.44 -4.94
C ILE A 101 -1.27 13.71 -5.76
#